data_AF-A0A0L1M3F7-F1
#
_entry.id   AF-A0A0L1M3F7-F1
#
_cell.length_a   1.000
_cell.length_b   1.000
_cell.length_c   1.000
_cell.angle_alpha   90.00
_cell.angle_beta   90.00
_cell.angle_gamma   90.00
#
_symmetry.space_group_name_H-M   'P 1'
#
loop_
_entity.id
_entity.type
_entity.pdbx_description
1 polymer ?
#
loop_
_entity_poly.entity_id
_entity_poly.type
_entity_poly.pdbx_seq_one_letter_code
_entity_poly.pdbx_strand_id
1 'polypeptide(L)'
;AGGYARQLSSDAGTRQRQLLAPHVADADVLITTAAVPGRRAPLLVTLDMVQGMRPGSVVVDLAAESGGNVEGVVAGQDTAVPTADGSGHVQLVGLKDPASAMAADSSRLYAKNVANLVALLVRDGALAPDFGDEVVAGACLTSGGAVRHQPTADLLGTARQETGNGQEGER
;
A
#
# COMPACT_ATOMS: atom_id res chain seq x y z
N ALA A 1 -4.40 -5.29 -17.68
CA ALA A 1 -4.92 -5.94 -16.46
C ALA A 1 -3.81 -5.95 -15.42
N GLY A 2 -3.93 -5.16 -14.35
CA GLY A 2 -2.88 -5.02 -13.33
C GLY A 2 -2.78 -6.28 -12.48
N GLY A 3 -1.56 -6.82 -12.33
CA GLY A 3 -1.24 -8.04 -11.60
C GLY A 3 -1.44 -7.98 -10.08
N TYR A 4 -2.37 -7.16 -9.59
CA TYR A 4 -2.69 -7.07 -8.17
C TYR A 4 -3.46 -8.30 -7.70
N ALA A 5 -3.09 -8.81 -6.52
CA ALA A 5 -3.72 -9.96 -5.90
C ALA A 5 -5.22 -9.71 -5.64
N ARG A 6 -6.07 -10.64 -6.05
CA ARG A 6 -7.51 -10.60 -5.75
C ARG A 6 -7.74 -11.16 -4.35
N GLN A 7 -8.70 -10.58 -3.63
CA GLN A 7 -9.09 -11.07 -2.31
C GLN A 7 -9.65 -12.49 -2.41
N LEU A 8 -9.15 -13.37 -1.55
CA LEU A 8 -9.67 -14.73 -1.40
C LEU A 8 -11.07 -14.69 -0.76
N SER A 9 -11.92 -15.67 -1.07
CA SER A 9 -13.21 -15.85 -0.38
C SER A 9 -12.98 -16.09 1.12
N SER A 10 -13.99 -15.83 1.95
CA SER A 10 -13.91 -16.02 3.41
C SER A 10 -13.46 -17.44 3.80
N ASP A 11 -13.93 -18.44 3.06
CA ASP A 11 -13.58 -19.86 3.27
C ASP A 11 -12.09 -20.15 2.92
N ALA A 12 -11.58 -19.51 1.87
CA ALA A 12 -10.18 -19.59 1.50
C ALA A 12 -9.26 -18.86 2.50
N GLY A 13 -9.71 -17.74 3.08
CA GLY A 13 -8.97 -17.02 4.12
C GLY A 13 -8.80 -17.84 5.41
N THR A 14 -9.84 -18.54 5.85
CA THR A 14 -9.76 -19.44 7.02
C THR A 14 -8.82 -20.61 6.76
N ARG A 15 -8.91 -21.23 5.58
CA ARG A 15 -8.01 -22.32 5.20
C ARG A 15 -6.56 -21.86 5.12
N GLN A 16 -6.30 -20.68 4.57
CA GLN A 16 -4.97 -20.09 4.53
C GLN A 16 -4.42 -19.88 5.94
N ARG A 17 -5.21 -19.35 6.88
CA ARG A 17 -4.81 -19.20 8.28
C ARG A 17 -4.44 -20.53 8.93
N GLN A 18 -5.25 -21.57 8.73
CA GLN A 18 -4.96 -22.91 9.25
C GLN A 18 -3.64 -23.47 8.71
N LEU A 19 -3.35 -23.24 7.43
CA LEU A 19 -2.10 -23.67 6.81
C LEU A 19 -0.88 -22.88 7.33
N LEU A 20 -1.07 -21.59 7.66
CA LEU A 20 0.00 -20.75 8.20
C LEU A 20 0.31 -21.02 9.67
N ALA A 21 -0.69 -21.44 10.46
CA ALA A 21 -0.56 -21.65 11.91
C ALA A 21 0.72 -22.41 12.36
N PRO A 22 1.04 -23.60 11.82
CA PRO A 22 2.24 -24.33 12.26
C PRO A 22 3.53 -23.59 11.89
N HIS A 23 3.56 -22.89 10.76
CA HIS A 23 4.73 -22.13 10.33
C HIS A 23 4.94 -20.86 11.14
N VAL A 24 3.85 -20.20 11.56
CA VAL A 24 3.92 -19.05 12.45
C VAL A 24 4.48 -19.49 13.81
N ALA A 25 3.97 -20.57 14.39
CA ALA A 25 4.41 -21.06 15.69
C ALA A 25 5.91 -21.45 15.72
N ASP A 26 6.44 -21.99 14.62
CA ASP A 26 7.85 -22.39 14.51
C ASP A 26 8.80 -21.23 14.13
N ALA A 27 8.29 -20.05 13.78
CA ALA A 27 9.12 -18.92 13.38
C ALA A 27 9.71 -18.17 14.59
N ASP A 28 11.00 -17.83 14.49
CA ASP A 28 11.63 -16.89 15.43
C ASP A 28 11.35 -15.43 15.02
N VAL A 29 11.27 -15.17 13.72
CA VAL A 29 10.93 -13.86 13.15
C VAL A 29 9.89 -14.03 12.06
N LEU A 30 8.78 -13.30 12.19
CA LEU A 30 7.70 -13.24 11.20
C LEU A 30 7.58 -11.82 10.66
N ILE A 31 7.57 -11.66 9.34
CA ILE A 31 7.38 -10.36 8.69
C ILE A 31 6.15 -10.45 7.79
N THR A 32 5.14 -9.62 8.05
CA THR A 32 3.91 -9.56 7.24
C THR A 32 3.88 -8.30 6.39
N THR A 33 3.59 -8.45 5.09
CA THR A 33 3.69 -7.36 4.09
C THR A 33 2.50 -7.30 3.14
N ALA A 34 1.46 -8.09 3.38
CA ALA A 34 0.35 -8.23 2.45
C ALA A 34 -0.51 -6.96 2.48
N ALA A 35 -0.43 -6.18 1.40
CA ALA A 35 -1.21 -4.96 1.21
C ALA A 35 -2.00 -5.03 -0.11
N VAL A 36 -3.23 -4.53 -0.08
CA VAL A 36 -4.07 -4.35 -1.27
C VAL A 36 -4.38 -2.86 -1.39
N PRO A 37 -3.98 -2.18 -2.49
CA PRO A 37 -4.22 -0.75 -2.65
C PRO A 37 -5.70 -0.37 -2.47
N GLY A 38 -5.96 0.68 -1.70
CA GLY A 38 -7.32 1.20 -1.44
C GLY A 38 -8.20 0.31 -0.56
N ARG A 39 -7.64 -0.75 0.05
CA ARG A 39 -8.36 -1.70 0.90
C ARG A 39 -7.65 -1.87 2.23
N ARG A 40 -8.40 -2.29 3.25
CA ARG A 40 -7.82 -2.74 4.51
C ARG A 40 -6.92 -3.96 4.26
N ALA A 41 -5.77 -4.03 4.93
CA ALA A 41 -4.91 -5.20 4.93
C ALA A 41 -5.69 -6.47 5.35
N PRO A 42 -5.45 -7.62 4.69
CA PRO A 42 -6.10 -8.86 5.08
C PRO A 42 -5.54 -9.36 6.41
N LEU A 43 -6.42 -9.84 7.29
CA LEU A 43 -6.02 -10.52 8.53
C LEU A 43 -5.51 -11.94 8.21
N LEU A 44 -4.20 -12.15 8.38
CA LEU A 44 -3.49 -13.39 8.07
C LEU A 44 -3.01 -14.14 9.31
N VAL A 45 -2.74 -13.42 10.40
CA VAL A 45 -2.16 -13.98 11.63
C VAL A 45 -3.05 -13.55 12.79
N THR A 46 -3.63 -14.53 13.49
CA THR A 46 -4.46 -14.25 14.68
C THR A 46 -3.59 -14.08 15.91
N LEU A 47 -4.15 -13.49 16.96
CA LEU A 47 -3.42 -13.33 18.23
C LEU A 47 -3.00 -14.70 18.79
N ASP A 48 -3.88 -15.70 18.72
CA ASP A 48 -3.60 -17.07 19.16
C ASP A 48 -2.37 -17.68 18.46
N MET A 49 -2.17 -17.38 17.16
CA MET A 49 -0.98 -17.85 16.44
C MET A 49 0.29 -17.20 16.97
N VAL A 50 0.23 -15.89 17.27
CA VAL A 50 1.37 -15.15 17.85
C VAL A 50 1.68 -15.68 19.26
N GLN A 51 0.67 -15.95 20.07
CA GLN A 51 0.85 -16.53 21.41
C GLN A 51 1.44 -17.94 21.37
N GLY A 52 1.24 -18.68 20.28
CA GLY A 52 1.83 -20.00 20.06
C GLY A 52 3.30 -19.99 19.64
N MET A 53 3.90 -18.83 19.40
CA MET A 53 5.33 -18.73 19.03
C MET A 53 6.24 -18.93 20.25
N ARG A 54 7.52 -19.20 19.98
CA ARG A 54 8.57 -19.29 21.01
C ARG A 54 8.74 -17.95 21.75
N PRO A 55 9.02 -17.95 23.07
CA PRO A 55 9.39 -16.73 23.78
C PRO A 55 10.61 -16.06 23.16
N GLY A 56 10.57 -14.73 23.05
CA GLY A 56 11.63 -13.94 22.42
C GLY A 56 11.48 -13.80 20.90
N SER A 57 10.52 -14.49 20.27
CA SER A 57 10.21 -14.26 18.86
C SER A 57 9.75 -12.83 18.59
N VAL A 58 9.89 -12.39 17.33
CA VAL A 58 9.49 -11.05 16.87
C VAL A 58 8.57 -11.15 15.67
N VAL A 59 7.47 -10.40 15.70
CA VAL A 59 6.54 -10.24 14.58
C VAL A 59 6.57 -8.78 14.13
N VAL A 60 6.90 -8.53 12.86
CA VAL A 60 6.93 -7.18 12.27
C VAL A 60 5.84 -7.07 11.21
N ASP A 61 4.87 -6.19 11.43
CA ASP A 61 3.79 -5.95 10.49
C ASP A 61 4.01 -4.65 9.69
N LEU A 62 4.40 -4.79 8.42
CA LEU A 62 4.60 -3.66 7.51
C LEU A 62 3.27 -3.06 7.04
N ALA A 63 2.14 -3.76 7.22
CA ALA A 63 0.82 -3.32 6.79
C ALA A 63 0.00 -2.67 7.92
N ALA A 64 0.61 -2.41 9.09
CA ALA A 64 -0.07 -1.89 10.28
C ALA A 64 -0.83 -0.58 10.00
N GLU A 65 -0.28 0.34 9.21
CA GLU A 65 -0.94 1.61 8.84
C GLU A 65 -2.20 1.42 7.99
N SER A 66 -2.32 0.28 7.31
CA SER A 66 -3.48 -0.09 6.47
C SER A 66 -4.44 -1.06 7.15
N GLY A 67 -4.33 -1.22 8.47
CA GLY A 67 -5.20 -2.06 9.30
C GLY A 67 -4.59 -3.39 9.75
N GLY A 68 -3.35 -3.69 9.36
CA GLY A 68 -2.55 -4.83 9.85
C GLY A 68 -2.89 -6.18 9.22
N ASN A 69 -1.87 -7.02 9.06
CA ASN A 69 -2.02 -8.45 8.81
C ASN A 69 -2.10 -9.29 10.09
N VAL A 70 -1.66 -8.74 11.22
CA VAL A 70 -1.65 -9.40 12.53
C VAL A 70 -2.74 -8.81 13.43
N GLU A 71 -3.52 -9.67 14.07
CA GLU A 71 -4.55 -9.25 15.01
C GLU A 71 -3.95 -8.47 16.19
N GLY A 72 -4.59 -7.35 16.55
CA GLY A 72 -4.16 -6.53 17.69
C GLY A 72 -2.96 -5.61 17.42
N VAL A 73 -2.41 -5.59 16.20
CA VAL A 73 -1.33 -4.67 15.85
C VAL A 73 -1.80 -3.22 15.84
N VAL A 74 -0.96 -2.32 16.34
CA VAL A 74 -1.20 -0.87 16.36
C VAL A 74 -0.02 -0.17 15.69
N ALA A 75 -0.29 0.59 14.63
CA ALA A 75 0.74 1.28 13.87
C ALA A 75 1.53 2.28 14.74
N GLY A 76 2.85 2.15 14.74
CA GLY A 76 3.78 2.96 15.51
C GLY A 76 3.92 2.52 16.96
N GLN A 77 3.37 1.36 17.33
CA GLN A 77 3.48 0.82 18.68
C GLN A 77 3.98 -0.62 18.66
N ASP A 78 4.92 -0.84 19.56
CA ASP A 78 5.49 -2.12 19.92
C ASP A 78 4.72 -2.73 21.10
N THR A 79 4.29 -3.97 20.97
CA THR A 79 3.44 -4.65 21.96
C THR A 79 4.03 -6.01 22.32
N ALA A 80 4.28 -6.24 23.61
CA ALA A 80 4.68 -7.54 24.12
C ALA A 80 3.44 -8.44 24.28
N VAL A 81 3.35 -9.49 23.46
CA VAL A 81 2.27 -10.48 23.49
C VAL A 81 2.72 -11.67 24.35
N PRO A 82 2.02 -12.05 25.44
CA PRO A 82 2.40 -13.22 26.24
C PRO A 82 2.27 -14.52 25.45
N THR A 83 3.22 -15.43 25.61
CA THR A 83 3.11 -16.78 25.04
C THR A 83 2.01 -17.58 25.76
N ALA A 84 1.38 -18.50 25.05
CA ALA A 84 0.24 -19.28 25.55
C ALA A 84 0.62 -20.16 26.76
N ASP A 85 1.87 -20.60 26.84
CA ASP A 85 2.44 -21.36 27.96
C ASP A 85 2.90 -20.47 29.14
N GLY A 86 2.85 -19.15 28.99
CA GLY A 86 3.27 -18.18 29.99
C GLY A 86 4.78 -18.12 30.23
N SER A 87 5.61 -18.75 29.39
CA SER A 87 7.07 -18.79 29.58
C SER A 87 7.78 -17.51 29.14
N GLY A 88 7.11 -16.61 28.42
CA GLY A 88 7.62 -15.27 28.13
C GLY A 88 6.70 -14.47 27.20
N HIS A 89 7.32 -13.66 26.33
CA HIS A 89 6.61 -12.78 25.41
C HIS A 89 7.18 -12.84 23.99
N VAL A 90 6.33 -12.53 23.02
CA VAL A 90 6.64 -12.30 21.61
C VAL A 90 6.48 -10.80 21.35
N GLN A 91 7.45 -10.18 20.67
CA GLN A 91 7.40 -8.76 20.37
C GLN A 91 6.62 -8.53 19.08
N LEU A 92 5.44 -7.91 19.16
CA LEU A 92 4.67 -7.48 18.00
C LEU A 92 4.96 -6.01 17.68
N VAL A 93 5.67 -5.78 16.57
CA VAL A 93 6.06 -4.47 16.05
C VAL A 93 5.05 -4.02 15.00
N GLY A 94 4.25 -3.02 15.34
CA GLY A 94 3.38 -2.33 14.37
C GLY A 94 4.18 -1.27 13.64
N LEU A 95 4.75 -1.60 12.48
CA LEU A 95 5.62 -0.67 11.77
C LEU A 95 4.82 0.51 11.21
N LYS A 96 5.35 1.72 11.38
CA LYS A 96 4.76 2.95 10.88
C LYS A 96 5.84 3.78 10.22
N ASP A 97 5.57 4.27 9.02
CA ASP A 97 6.47 5.12 8.26
C ASP A 97 7.93 4.58 8.21
N PRO A 98 8.15 3.36 7.69
CA PRO A 98 9.48 2.77 7.64
C PRO A 98 10.46 3.57 6.78
N ALA A 99 9.96 4.34 5.80
CA ALA A 99 10.78 5.17 4.95
C ALA A 99 11.51 6.26 5.77
N SER A 100 10.86 6.82 6.78
CA SER A 100 11.46 7.81 7.68
C SER A 100 12.55 7.22 8.59
N ALA A 101 12.51 5.92 8.90
CA ALA A 101 13.59 5.26 9.63
C ALA A 101 14.91 5.21 8.83
N MET A 102 14.83 5.32 7.50
CA MET A 102 15.97 5.42 6.57
C MET A 102 15.89 6.71 5.75
N ALA A 103 15.62 7.85 6.40
CA ALA A 103 15.28 9.10 5.74
C ALA A 103 16.25 9.55 4.62
N ALA A 104 17.57 9.38 4.82
CA ALA A 104 18.57 9.79 3.83
C ALA A 104 18.44 9.00 2.51
N ASP A 105 18.39 7.67 2.58
CA ASP A 105 18.28 6.80 1.40
C ASP A 105 16.90 6.91 0.76
N SER A 106 15.84 6.93 1.58
CA SER A 106 14.46 7.14 1.11
C SER A 106 14.32 8.45 0.35
N SER A 107 14.88 9.55 0.88
CA SER A 107 14.85 10.86 0.22
C SER A 107 15.63 10.84 -1.09
N ARG A 108 16.80 10.19 -1.13
CA ARG A 108 17.62 10.09 -2.35
C ARG A 108 16.90 9.31 -3.45
N LEU A 109 16.29 8.18 -3.11
CA LEU A 109 15.54 7.36 -4.06
C LEU A 109 14.28 8.09 -4.55
N TYR A 110 13.55 8.74 -3.65
CA TYR A 110 12.38 9.52 -4.01
C TYR A 110 12.74 10.73 -4.90
N ALA A 111 13.81 11.47 -4.58
CA ALA A 111 14.31 12.56 -5.40
C ALA A 111 14.66 12.11 -6.83
N LYS A 112 15.22 10.90 -6.99
CA LYS A 112 15.48 10.32 -8.31
C LYS A 112 14.18 10.04 -9.08
N ASN A 113 13.15 9.51 -8.42
CA ASN A 113 11.83 9.31 -9.04
C ASN A 113 11.22 10.64 -9.49
N VAL A 114 11.29 11.68 -8.65
CA VAL A 114 10.83 13.03 -9.00
C VAL A 114 11.62 13.60 -10.17
N ALA A 115 12.95 13.51 -10.15
CA ALA A 115 13.79 13.99 -11.24
C ALA A 115 13.48 13.29 -12.57
N ASN A 116 13.26 11.97 -12.55
CA ASN A 116 12.87 11.21 -13.73
C ASN A 116 11.50 11.65 -14.27
N LEU A 117 10.52 11.90 -13.39
CA LEU A 117 9.21 12.41 -13.81
C LEU A 117 9.33 13.83 -14.40
N VAL A 118 10.09 14.72 -13.76
CA VAL A 118 10.33 16.08 -14.26
C VAL A 118 10.99 16.06 -15.65
N ALA A 119 11.90 15.12 -15.89
CA ALA A 119 12.53 14.95 -17.21
C ALA A 119 11.52 14.58 -18.32
N LEU A 120 10.39 13.94 -17.99
CA LEU A 120 9.30 13.68 -18.94
C LEU A 120 8.41 14.92 -19.16
N LEU A 121 8.32 15.80 -18.17
CA LEU A 121 7.43 16.96 -18.18
C LEU A 121 8.06 18.22 -18.81
N VAL A 122 9.39 18.30 -18.86
CA VAL A 122 10.12 19.47 -19.33
C VAL A 122 10.72 19.21 -20.71
N ARG A 123 10.47 20.12 -21.67
CA ARG A 123 11.11 20.15 -22.98
C ARG A 123 11.69 21.54 -23.20
N ASP A 124 12.95 21.61 -23.63
CA ASP A 124 13.67 22.87 -23.90
C ASP A 124 13.63 23.89 -22.74
N GLY A 125 13.67 23.41 -21.50
CA GLY A 125 13.64 24.24 -20.29
C GLY A 125 12.26 24.79 -19.93
N ALA A 126 11.21 24.44 -20.68
CA ALA A 126 9.83 24.82 -20.40
C ALA A 126 8.98 23.60 -20.00
N LEU A 127 7.99 23.83 -19.15
CA LEU A 127 6.98 22.82 -18.82
C LEU A 127 6.13 22.53 -20.06
N ALA A 128 6.23 21.31 -20.59
CA ALA A 128 5.57 20.87 -21.81
C ALA A 128 5.10 19.41 -21.66
N PRO A 129 4.12 19.15 -20.77
CA PRO A 129 3.64 17.79 -20.51
C PRO A 129 2.97 17.20 -21.75
N ASP A 130 3.43 16.01 -22.13
CA ASP A 130 2.85 15.22 -23.22
C ASP A 130 1.82 14.25 -22.67
N PHE A 131 0.53 14.58 -22.80
CA PHE A 131 -0.55 13.71 -22.32
C PHE A 131 -0.81 12.50 -23.24
N GLY A 132 -0.03 12.32 -24.32
CA GLY A 132 0.03 11.07 -25.07
C GLY A 132 0.95 10.03 -24.43
N ASP A 133 1.88 10.46 -23.57
CA ASP A 133 2.74 9.57 -22.79
C ASP A 133 1.94 8.95 -21.62
N GLU A 134 2.00 7.62 -21.48
CA GLU A 134 1.21 6.89 -20.48
C GLU A 134 1.57 7.25 -19.04
N VAL A 135 2.84 7.57 -18.77
CA VAL A 135 3.32 7.94 -17.42
C VAL A 135 2.83 9.34 -17.08
N VAL A 136 2.97 10.29 -18.00
CA VAL A 136 2.52 11.68 -17.81
C VAL A 136 0.99 11.73 -17.68
N ALA A 137 0.26 11.02 -18.53
CA ALA A 137 -1.19 10.93 -18.48
C ALA A 137 -1.68 10.26 -17.19
N GLY A 138 -1.04 9.15 -16.77
CA GLY A 138 -1.39 8.43 -15.56
C GLY A 138 -1.09 9.21 -14.27
N ALA A 139 -0.02 10.01 -14.25
CA ALA A 139 0.36 10.83 -13.10
C ALA A 139 -0.45 12.13 -12.96
N CYS A 140 -1.10 12.60 -14.04
CA CYS A 140 -1.82 13.88 -14.05
C CYS A 140 -3.27 13.71 -13.56
N LEU A 141 -3.53 14.07 -12.31
CA LEU A 141 -4.89 14.05 -11.76
C LEU A 141 -5.76 15.16 -12.34
N THR A 142 -5.24 16.39 -12.41
CA THR A 142 -5.95 17.58 -12.90
C THR A 142 -5.05 18.45 -13.79
N SER A 143 -5.66 19.19 -14.73
CA SER A 143 -4.99 20.23 -15.51
C SER A 143 -6.00 21.25 -16.03
N GLY A 144 -5.63 22.52 -16.04
CA GLY A 144 -6.50 23.60 -16.56
C GLY A 144 -7.85 23.71 -15.84
N GLY A 145 -7.93 23.33 -14.56
CA GLY A 145 -9.17 23.34 -13.78
C GLY A 145 -10.08 22.13 -13.98
N ALA A 146 -9.70 21.15 -14.81
CA ALA A 146 -10.48 19.93 -15.04
C ALA A 146 -9.77 18.67 -14.53
N VAL A 147 -10.54 17.66 -14.15
CA VAL A 147 -10.03 16.32 -13.80
C VAL A 147 -9.67 15.57 -15.08
N ARG A 148 -8.47 15.00 -15.14
CA ARG A 148 -7.98 14.20 -16.29
C ARG A 148 -7.87 12.71 -15.99
N HIS A 149 -7.62 12.36 -14.72
CA HIS A 149 -7.46 10.98 -14.27
C HIS A 149 -8.83 10.34 -14.02
N GLN A 150 -9.18 9.34 -14.82
CA GLN A 150 -10.52 8.72 -14.82
C GLN A 150 -10.93 8.15 -13.44
N PRO A 151 -10.08 7.37 -12.73
CA PRO A 151 -10.45 6.90 -11.40
C PRO A 151 -10.75 8.03 -10.40
N THR A 152 -10.06 9.17 -10.52
CA THR A 152 -10.35 10.35 -9.68
C THR A 152 -11.68 10.98 -10.06
N ALA A 153 -11.98 11.06 -11.36
CA ALA A 153 -13.26 11.58 -11.85
C ALA A 153 -14.44 10.73 -11.37
N ASP A 154 -14.29 9.41 -11.39
CA ASP A 154 -15.29 8.45 -10.91
C ASP A 154 -15.55 8.62 -9.40
N LEU A 155 -14.47 8.79 -8.61
CA LEU A 155 -14.59 9.03 -7.16
C LEU A 155 -15.24 10.38 -6.80
N LEU A 156 -15.05 11.40 -7.64
CA LEU A 156 -15.64 12.73 -7.45
C LEU A 156 -17.07 12.84 -8.02
N GLY A 157 -17.55 11.82 -8.75
CA GLY A 157 -18.85 11.87 -9.43
C GLY A 157 -18.89 12.85 -10.61
N THR A 158 -17.72 13.30 -11.09
CA THR A 158 -17.61 14.24 -12.21
C THR A 158 -17.38 13.44 -13.49
N ALA A 159 -18.45 13.01 -14.16
CA ALA A 159 -18.33 12.42 -15.51
C ALA A 159 -17.69 13.46 -16.47
N ARG A 160 -16.81 13.01 -17.38
CA ARG A 160 -16.12 13.86 -18.37
C ARG A 160 -17.11 14.84 -19.01
N GLN A 161 -16.94 16.14 -18.77
CA GLN A 161 -17.46 17.14 -19.69
C GLN A 161 -16.54 17.14 -20.91
N GLU A 162 -17.01 16.54 -21.99
CA GLU A 162 -16.36 16.66 -23.30
C GLU A 162 -16.32 18.14 -23.69
N THR A 163 -15.12 18.70 -23.75
CA THR A 163 -14.87 20.02 -24.33
C THR A 163 -14.90 19.88 -25.85
N GLY A 164 -16.10 19.91 -26.44
CA GLY A 164 -16.28 20.13 -27.87
C GLY A 164 -16.40 21.63 -28.14
N ASN A 165 -15.30 22.27 -28.55
CA ASN A 165 -15.33 23.64 -29.06
C ASN A 165 -15.20 23.62 -30.59
N GLY A 166 -16.17 24.20 -31.28
CA GLY A 166 -16.04 24.90 -32.57
C GLY A 166 -15.82 24.08 -33.84
N GLN A 167 -16.88 23.95 -34.65
CA GLN A 167 -16.78 24.22 -36.09
C GLN A 167 -17.91 25.15 -36.53
N GLU A 168 -17.51 26.37 -36.89
CA GLU A 168 -18.23 27.26 -37.80
C GLU A 168 -18.40 26.60 -39.18
N GLY A 169 -19.51 26.87 -39.88
CA GLY A 169 -19.63 26.55 -41.31
C GLY A 169 -21.06 26.42 -41.86
N GLU A 170 -21.55 27.52 -42.45
CA GLU A 170 -22.46 27.56 -43.61
C GLU A 170 -23.89 26.98 -43.49
N ARG A 171 -24.89 27.86 -43.28
CA ARG A 171 -25.74 28.46 -44.33
C ARG A 171 -26.80 29.39 -43.72
#